data_AF-A0A7H9VA75-F1
#
_entry.id   AF-A0A7H9VA75-F1
#
_cell.length_a   1.000
_cell.length_b   1.000
_cell.length_c   1.000
_cell.angle_alpha   90.00
_cell.angle_beta   90.00
_cell.angle_gamma   90.00
#
_symmetry.space_group_name_H-M   'P 1'
#
loop_
_entity.id
_entity.type
_entity.pdbx_description
1 polymer ?
#
loop_
_entity_poly.entity_id
_entity_poly.type
_entity_poly.pdbx_seq_one_letter_code
_entity_poly.pdbx_strand_id
1 'polypeptide(L)'
;EVRRLAQEAAVIGPRFDATLLKTVTADPRHLEAGCELLCDAEIIEEVAGSGSVSSQSFRFTQTLLQDVIYQNLLLQRRTDIH
;
A
#
# COMPACT_ATOMS: atom_id res chain seq x y z
N GLU A 1 -1.27 9.61 -8.36
CA GLU A 1 -1.37 9.43 -6.88
C GLU A 1 -0.98 8.02 -6.40
N VAL A 2 0.04 7.38 -7.00
CA VAL A 2 0.55 6.07 -6.56
C VAL A 2 1.25 6.15 -5.20
N ARG A 3 1.95 7.25 -4.94
CA ARG A 3 2.62 7.50 -3.66
C ARG A 3 1.66 7.54 -2.48
N ARG A 4 0.45 8.11 -2.67
CA ARG A 4 -0.59 8.16 -1.64
C ARG A 4 -1.10 6.74 -1.34
N LEU A 5 -1.33 5.94 -2.37
CA LEU A 5 -1.73 4.53 -2.20
C LEU A 5 -0.69 3.74 -1.39
N ALA A 6 0.60 3.93 -1.67
CA ALA A 6 1.67 3.29 -0.90
C ALA A 6 1.69 3.75 0.57
N GLN A 7 1.37 5.02 0.84
CA GLN A 7 1.25 5.54 2.21
C GLN A 7 0.05 4.94 2.95
N GLU A 8 -1.10 4.83 2.29
CA GLU A 8 -2.28 4.17 2.84
C GLU A 8 -1.97 2.70 3.19
N ALA A 9 -1.31 1.99 2.29
CA ALA A 9 -0.85 0.62 2.51
C ALA A 9 0.17 0.51 3.67
N ALA A 10 1.13 1.44 3.75
CA ALA A 10 2.15 1.44 4.81
C ALA A 10 1.57 1.66 6.21
N VAL A 11 0.43 2.34 6.33
CA VAL A 11 -0.31 2.53 7.60
C VAL A 11 -1.01 1.24 8.03
N ILE A 12 -1.47 0.41 7.09
CA ILE A 12 -2.05 -0.91 7.40
C ILE A 12 -0.98 -1.83 8.00
N GLY A 13 0.19 -1.87 7.36
CA GLY A 13 1.33 -2.67 7.83
C GLY A 13 2.19 -3.26 6.70
N PRO A 14 3.20 -4.09 7.04
CA PRO A 14 4.12 -4.70 6.07
C PRO A 14 3.45 -5.70 5.12
N ARG A 15 2.29 -6.23 5.52
CA ARG A 15 1.44 -7.16 4.76
C ARG A 15 0.00 -6.73 4.90
N PHE A 16 -0.75 -6.74 3.81
CA PHE A 16 -2.12 -6.26 3.78
C PHE A 16 -2.91 -6.95 2.66
N ASP A 17 -4.23 -7.06 2.83
CA ASP A 17 -5.11 -7.59 1.80
C ASP A 17 -5.64 -6.48 0.88
N ALA A 18 -5.85 -6.82 -0.39
CA ALA A 18 -6.45 -5.92 -1.38
C ALA A 18 -7.82 -5.40 -0.94
N THR A 19 -8.61 -6.27 -0.29
CA THR A 19 -9.93 -5.92 0.24
C THR A 19 -9.83 -4.88 1.36
N LEU A 20 -8.84 -5.01 2.25
CA LEU A 20 -8.59 -4.03 3.30
C LEU A 20 -8.10 -2.69 2.71
N LEU A 21 -7.19 -2.74 1.74
CA LEU A 21 -6.74 -1.53 1.05
C LEU A 21 -7.89 -0.82 0.30
N LYS A 22 -8.82 -1.58 -0.32
CA LYS A 22 -10.07 -1.06 -0.92
C LYS A 22 -10.94 -0.29 0.08
N THR A 23 -10.93 -0.67 1.36
CA THR A 23 -11.76 0.01 2.38
C THR A 23 -11.16 1.31 2.89
N VAL A 24 -9.82 1.45 2.89
CA VAL A 24 -9.13 2.64 3.40
C VAL A 24 -8.82 3.65 2.31
N THR A 25 -8.71 3.20 1.06
CA THR A 25 -8.37 4.09 -0.04
C THR A 25 -9.52 5.01 -0.40
N ALA A 26 -9.21 6.29 -0.63
CA ALA A 26 -10.21 7.27 -1.04
C ALA A 26 -10.73 7.04 -2.47
N ASP A 27 -9.94 6.37 -3.32
CA ASP A 27 -10.30 6.10 -4.72
C ASP A 27 -10.10 4.61 -5.08
N PRO A 28 -11.11 3.75 -4.85
CA PRO A 28 -11.01 2.33 -5.13
C PRO A 28 -10.99 2.00 -6.63
N ARG A 29 -11.32 2.95 -7.52
CA ARG A 29 -11.31 2.75 -8.98
C ARG A 29 -9.89 2.75 -9.54
N HIS A 30 -9.00 3.51 -8.93
CA HIS A 30 -7.58 3.57 -9.32
C HIS A 30 -6.69 2.60 -8.53
N LEU A 31 -7.27 1.85 -7.57
CA LEU A 31 -6.51 0.95 -6.73
C LEU A 31 -5.78 -0.13 -7.53
N GLU A 32 -6.46 -0.82 -8.44
CA GLU A 32 -5.87 -1.93 -9.21
C GLU A 32 -4.69 -1.44 -10.05
N ALA A 33 -4.88 -0.37 -10.83
CA ALA A 33 -3.80 0.25 -11.59
C ALA A 33 -2.66 0.77 -10.68
N GLY A 34 -2.99 1.29 -9.50
CA GLY A 34 -1.99 1.73 -8.53
C GLY A 34 -1.18 0.58 -7.93
N CYS A 35 -1.81 -0.55 -7.61
CA CYS A 35 -1.15 -1.76 -7.16
C CYS A 35 -0.26 -2.35 -8.25
N GLU A 36 -0.72 -2.40 -9.50
CA GLU A 36 0.09 -2.85 -10.65
C GLU A 36 1.35 -2.00 -10.79
N LEU A 37 1.25 -0.67 -10.70
CA LEU A 37 2.40 0.22 -10.74
C LEU A 37 3.35 0.05 -9.55
N LEU A 38 2.83 -0.24 -8.35
CA LEU A 38 3.67 -0.54 -7.18
C LEU A 38 4.37 -1.90 -7.29
N CYS A 39 3.73 -2.88 -7.93
CA CYS A 39 4.34 -4.16 -8.28
C CYS A 39 5.43 -4.00 -9.33
N ASP A 40 5.18 -3.24 -10.40
CA ASP A 40 6.15 -2.95 -11.46
C ASP A 40 7.38 -2.22 -10.91
N ALA A 41 7.17 -1.31 -9.94
CA ALA A 41 8.24 -0.62 -9.23
C ALA A 41 8.95 -1.47 -8.15
N GLU A 42 8.62 -2.75 -8.02
CA GLU A 42 9.14 -3.67 -7.00
C GLU A 42 8.93 -3.20 -5.55
N ILE A 43 7.96 -2.32 -5.30
CA ILE A 43 7.67 -1.75 -3.97
C ILE A 43 6.86 -2.73 -3.15
N ILE A 44 5.83 -3.30 -3.76
CA ILE A 44 5.00 -4.37 -3.20
C ILE A 44 5.05 -5.58 -4.11
N GLU A 45 4.75 -6.74 -3.55
CA GLU A 45 4.59 -7.98 -4.30
C GLU A 45 3.27 -8.64 -3.91
N GLU A 46 2.58 -9.21 -4.89
CA GLU A 46 1.39 -10.03 -4.67
C GLU A 46 1.82 -11.39 -4.14
N VAL A 47 1.29 -11.75 -2.97
CA VAL A 47 1.50 -13.04 -2.34
C VAL A 47 0.27 -13.89 -2.61
N ALA A 48 0.45 -14.97 -3.38
CA ALA A 48 -0.61 -15.94 -3.59
C ALA A 48 -0.99 -16.58 -2.23
N GLY A 49 -2.17 -16.22 -1.72
CA GLY A 49 -2.73 -16.83 -0.52
C GLY A 49 -2.94 -18.32 -0.72
N SER A 50 -2.25 -19.15 0.06
CA SER A 50 -2.45 -20.60 0.09
C SER A 50 -3.76 -20.93 0.81
N GLY A 51 -4.90 -20.70 0.15
CA GLY A 51 -6.21 -21.04 0.71
C GLY A 51 -7.37 -20.23 0.14
N SER A 52 -8.17 -20.91 -0.67
CA SER A 52 -9.59 -20.66 -0.96
C SER A 52 -10.07 -19.20 -1.04
N VAL A 53 -10.11 -18.69 -2.27
CA VAL A 53 -11.11 -17.76 -2.82
C VAL A 53 -11.04 -16.30 -2.30
N SER A 54 -10.43 -15.46 -3.15
CA SER A 54 -10.85 -14.07 -3.46
C SER A 54 -10.18 -12.87 -2.76
N SER A 55 -9.20 -13.06 -1.87
CA SER A 55 -8.42 -11.93 -1.35
C SER A 55 -6.98 -12.01 -1.86
N GLN A 56 -6.62 -11.13 -2.80
CA GLN A 56 -5.22 -10.92 -3.17
C GLN A 56 -4.51 -10.29 -1.97
N SER A 57 -3.46 -10.93 -1.48
CA SER A 57 -2.65 -10.38 -0.40
C SER A 57 -1.41 -9.75 -1.00
N PHE A 58 -0.99 -8.61 -0.45
CA PHE A 58 0.21 -7.90 -0.85
C PHE A 58 1.16 -7.78 0.34
N ARG A 59 2.46 -7.74 0.05
CA ARG A 59 3.48 -7.38 1.03
C ARG A 59 4.46 -6.40 0.44
N PHE A 60 5.08 -5.57 1.27
CA PHE A 60 6.22 -4.77 0.82
C PHE A 60 7.41 -5.68 0.56
N THR A 61 8.05 -5.51 -0.61
CA THR A 61 9.23 -6.29 -1.02
C THR A 61 10.42 -6.03 -0.10
N GLN A 62 10.52 -4.81 0.44
CA GLN A 62 11.59 -4.38 1.34
C GLN A 62 11.01 -3.70 2.58
N THR A 63 11.39 -4.16 3.77
CA THR A 63 10.94 -3.57 5.06
C THR A 63 11.34 -2.09 5.17
N LEU A 64 12.50 -1.70 4.62
CA LEU A 64 12.97 -0.31 4.60
C LEU A 64 12.06 0.63 3.79
N LEU A 65 11.40 0.14 2.73
CA LEU A 65 10.48 0.96 1.94
C LEU A 65 9.26 1.36 2.76
N GLN A 66 8.71 0.45 3.55
CA GLN A 66 7.59 0.74 4.45
C GLN A 66 7.97 1.85 5.45
N ASP A 67 9.15 1.75 6.08
CA ASP A 67 9.65 2.76 7.02
C ASP A 67 9.80 4.14 6.37
N VAL A 68 10.40 4.21 5.17
CA VAL A 68 10.57 5.48 4.44
C VAL A 68 9.22 6.09 4.06
N ILE A 69 8.27 5.27 3.63
CA ILE A 69 6.93 5.72 3.25
C ILE A 69 6.16 6.21 4.49
N TYR A 70 6.23 5.49 5.60
CA TYR A 70 5.60 5.87 6.87
C TYR A 70 6.21 7.15 7.44
N GLN A 71 7.54 7.29 7.40
CA GLN A 71 8.23 8.53 7.80
C GLN A 71 7.86 9.71 6.89
N ASN A 72 7.73 9.50 5.57
CA ASN A 72 7.26 10.54 4.65
C ASN A 72 5.83 10.98 4.97
N LEU A 73 4.95 10.04 5.34
CA LEU A 73 3.58 10.37 5.76
C LEU A 73 3.55 11.23 7.02
N LEU A 74 4.37 10.90 8.03
CA LEU A 74 4.50 11.69 9.25
C LEU A 74 5.03 13.10 8.99
N LEU A 75 6.00 13.24 8.07
CA LEU A 75 6.53 14.54 7.67
C LEU A 75 5.47 15.38 6.94
N GLN A 76 4.68 14.78 6.05
CA GLN A 76 3.57 15.46 5.38
C GLN A 76 2.48 15.92 6.35
N ARG A 77 2.09 15.09 7.32
CA ARG A 77 1.09 15.50 8.33
C ARG A 77 1.59 16.63 9.23
N ARG A 78 2.90 16.71 9.50
CA ARG A 78 3.48 17.85 10.25
C ARG A 78 3.44 19.16 9.48
N THR A 79 3.54 19.10 8.16
CA THR A 79 3.47 20.29 7.31
C THR A 79 2.04 20.78 7.10
N ASP A 80 1.04 19.91 7.23
CA ASP A 80 -0.39 20.27 7.10
C ASP A 80 -0.95 21.02 8.34
N ILE A 81 -0.23 20.96 9.47
CA ILE A 81 -0.61 21.62 10.74
C ILE A 81 0.04 23.02 10.88
N HIS A 82 0.89 23.43 9.94
CA HIS A 82 1.52 24.77 9.91
C HIS A 82 1.01 25.59 8.73
#